data_AF-A0A7Y7YJE2-F1
#
_entry.id   AF-A0A7Y7YJE2-F1
#
_cell.length_a   1.000
_cell.length_b   1.000
_cell.length_c   1.000
_cell.angle_alpha   90.00
_cell.angle_beta   90.00
_cell.angle_gamma   90.00
#
_symmetry.space_group_name_H-M   'P 1'
#
loop_
_entity.id
_entity.type
_entity.pdbx_description
1 polymer ?
#
loop_
_entity_poly.entity_id
_entity_poly.type
_entity_poly.pdbx_seq_one_letter_code
_entity_poly.pdbx_strand_id
1 'polypeptide(L)' 'TIDMPPGSRRSYRVTADALGRWAYHCHLLYHMEMGMFREVRVHE' A
#
# COMPACT_ATOMS: atom_id res chain seq x y z
N THR A 1 1.84 2.24 8.16
CA THR A 1 0.49 1.62 8.01
C THR A 1 -0.57 2.58 8.46
N ILE A 2 -1.79 2.40 7.98
CA ILE A 2 -2.97 3.11 8.44
C ILE A 2 -4.07 2.07 8.64
N ASP A 3 -4.75 2.11 9.79
CA ASP A 3 -5.88 1.21 10.04
C ASP A 3 -7.09 1.61 9.20
N MET A 4 -7.68 0.61 8.55
CA MET A 4 -8.84 0.74 7.67
C MET A 4 -10.02 -0.06 8.22
N PRO A 5 -10.87 0.55 9.07
CA PRO A 5 -12.11 -0.09 9.52
C PRO A 5 -13.04 -0.44 8.35
N PRO A 6 -13.86 -1.49 8.46
CA PRO A 6 -14.85 -1.84 7.45
C PRO A 6 -15.80 -0.68 7.12
N GLY A 7 -16.12 -0.50 5.84
CA GLY A 7 -17.01 0.57 5.36
C GLY A 7 -16.41 1.98 5.41
N SER A 8 -15.17 2.14 5.89
CA SER A 8 -14.49 3.43 5.92
C SER A 8 -13.78 3.76 4.61
N ARG A 9 -13.57 5.05 4.37
CA ARG A 9 -12.71 5.58 3.31
C ARG A 9 -11.77 6.62 3.93
N ARG A 10 -10.48 6.51 3.64
CA ARG A 10 -9.47 7.50 4.06
C ARG A 10 -8.72 8.03 2.85
N SER A 11 -8.38 9.32 2.88
CA SER A 11 -7.42 9.94 1.97
C SER A 11 -6.17 10.27 2.77
N TYR A 12 -5.00 9.96 2.22
CA TYR A 12 -3.71 10.25 2.85
C TYR A 12 -2.71 10.66 1.76
N ARG A 13 -1.64 11.34 2.16
CA ARG A 13 -0.57 11.79 1.26
C ARG A 13 0.71 11.02 1.58
N VAL A 14 1.43 10.63 0.55
CA VAL A 14 2.75 9.99 0.64
C VAL A 14 3.69 10.76 -0.28
N THR A 15 4.90 11.02 0.20
CA THR A 15 6.01 11.49 -0.63
C THR A 15 6.87 10.28 -0.97
N ALA A 16 7.05 9.97 -2.25
CA ALA A 16 8.00 8.95 -2.69
C ALA A 16 9.39 9.61 -2.77
N ASP A 17 10.28 9.27 -1.85
CA ASP A 17 11.63 9.82 -1.72
C ASP A 17 12.69 8.97 -2.44
N ALA A 18 12.30 7.84 -3.02
CA ALA A 18 13.17 6.96 -3.79
C ALA A 18 12.46 6.40 -5.03
N LEU A 19 13.22 6.29 -6.13
CA LEU A 19 12.80 5.61 -7.34
C LEU A 19 12.73 4.09 -7.13
N GLY A 20 11.99 3.39 -8.00
CA GLY A 20 11.94 1.94 -8.03
C GLY A 20 10.56 1.36 -7.74
N ARG A 21 10.55 0.13 -7.21
CA ARG A 21 9.33 -0.65 -6.97
C ARG A 21 9.00 -0.64 -5.48
N TRP A 22 7.80 -0.19 -5.16
CA TRP A 22 7.29 -0.03 -3.81
C TRP A 22 6.17 -1.02 -3.56
N ALA A 23 6.23 -1.71 -2.41
CA ALA A 23 5.17 -2.60 -1.96
C ALA A 23 4.04 -1.78 -1.34
N TYR A 24 2.84 -1.92 -1.89
CA TYR A 24 1.62 -1.31 -1.37
C TYR A 24 0.59 -2.39 -1.07
N HIS A 25 0.45 -2.76 0.21
CA HIS A 25 -0.30 -3.94 0.59
C HIS A 25 -0.89 -3.86 2.00
N CYS A 26 -1.77 -4.80 2.32
CA CYS A 26 -2.22 -5.01 3.69
C CYS A 26 -1.08 -5.62 4.52
N HIS A 27 -0.85 -5.12 5.73
CA HIS A 27 0.21 -5.64 6.62
C HIS A 27 -0.18 -6.94 7.36
N LEU A 28 -1.40 -7.44 7.14
CA LEU A 28 -1.74 -8.82 7.48
C LEU A 28 -1.18 -9.72 6.36
N LEU A 29 -0.05 -10.38 6.63
CA LEU A 29 0.71 -11.16 5.64
C LEU A 29 -0.15 -12.17 4.87
N TYR A 30 -1.09 -12.85 5.53
CA TYR A 30 -2.00 -13.76 4.84
C TYR A 30 -2.92 -13.05 3.83
N HIS A 31 -3.36 -11.80 4.10
CA HIS A 31 -4.10 -11.00 3.11
C HIS A 31 -3.19 -10.58 1.95
N MET A 32 -1.92 -10.26 2.22
CA MET A 32 -0.94 -9.96 1.17
C MET A 32 -0.80 -11.14 0.19
N GLU A 33 -0.62 -12.35 0.73
CA GLU A 33 -0.51 -13.59 -0.05
C GLU A 33 -1.79 -13.93 -0.82
N MET A 34 -2.96 -13.61 -0.26
CA MET A 34 -4.27 -13.80 -0.90
C MET A 34 -4.63 -12.68 -1.90
N GLY A 35 -3.72 -11.75 -2.21
CA GLY A 35 -3.87 -10.78 -3.29
C GLY A 35 -4.20 -9.35 -2.86
N MET A 36 -4.24 -9.03 -1.56
CA MET A 36 -4.25 -7.63 -1.08
C MET A 36 -2.85 -7.00 -1.16
N PHE A 37 -2.21 -7.12 -2.31
CA PHE A 37 -0.88 -6.63 -2.63
C PHE A 37 -0.90 -5.91 -3.97
N ARG A 38 -0.14 -4.81 -4.05
CA ARG A 38 0.10 -4.06 -5.28
C ARG A 38 1.54 -3.56 -5.30
N GLU A 39 2.16 -3.64 -6.46
CA GLU A 39 3.40 -2.92 -6.75
C GLU A 39 3.06 -1.51 -7.24
N VAL A 40 3.72 -0.50 -6.68
CA VAL A 40 3.73 0.88 -7.17
C VAL A 40 5.11 1.16 -7.75
N ARG A 41 5.15 1.65 -9.00
CA ARG A 41 6.41 2.00 -9.66
C ARG A 41 6.61 3.51 -9.65
N VAL A 42 7.78 3.93 -9.19
CA VAL A 42 8.22 5.33 -9.18
C VAL A 42 9.37 5.44 -10.15
N HIS A 43 9.21 6.34 -11.13
CA HIS A 43 10.16 6.62 -12.20
C HIS A 43 10.55 8.11 -12.15
N GLU A 44 11.60 8.47 -12.88
CA GLU A 44 11.94 9.87 -13.17
C GLU A 44 10.86 10.56 -14.01
#